data_AF-A0A9N9W1Y3-F1
#
_entry.id   AF-A0A9N9W1Y3-F1
#
_cell.length_a   1.000
_cell.length_b   1.000
_cell.length_c   1.000
_cell.angle_alpha   90.00
_cell.angle_beta   90.00
_cell.angle_gamma   90.00
#
_symmetry.space_group_name_H-M   'P 1'
#
loop_
_entity.id
_entity.type
_entity.pdbx_description
1 polymer ?
#
loop_
_entity_poly.entity_id
_entity_poly.type
_entity_poly.pdbx_seq_one_letter_code
_entity_poly.pdbx_strand_id
1 'polypeptide(L)'
;MLFKTLAVASILSAAVAIETHGGVDFEIRWEADGEPEPTAIKDHYVNVAAEQAATRLHQRIAEKNYQTGCEVTDQTDAESLYTLKECLVAENKDVFFTLLSEDIKEGEAFWEKVVAESTASRDQWISARGWVRAYFNGSLTATQFATWMTTEAADNAYLRGNPEHYYKFTENLSMVQQRSHLFEGWGGVLSSFGSKLVNFTIPDFQPRTFGTDDYPTEWVIDPAFGAFQRAGPKTLLSGTTWGVLHIGVRDITAEESGRTSGLEIYGAVWYPPWDQSSEENQAEYKNLLKDEDHQVLSEVVTWSLQAQKDCAQGLCNLPL
;
A
#
# COMPACT_ATOMS: atom_id res chain seq x y z
N MET A 1 37.26 -9.85 -53.89
CA MET A 1 36.39 -8.83 -53.28
C MET A 1 35.41 -9.56 -52.37
N LEU A 2 35.64 -9.55 -51.05
CA LEU A 2 34.72 -10.10 -50.06
C LEU A 2 33.79 -8.98 -49.57
N PHE A 3 32.49 -9.09 -49.83
CA PHE A 3 31.48 -8.26 -49.18
C PHE A 3 31.28 -8.78 -47.75
N LYS A 4 31.67 -7.99 -46.75
CA LYS A 4 31.28 -8.20 -45.35
C LYS A 4 29.90 -7.57 -45.15
N THR A 5 28.89 -8.40 -45.01
CA THR A 5 27.56 -8.00 -44.54
C THR A 5 27.68 -7.58 -43.07
N LEU A 6 27.55 -6.29 -42.78
CA LEU A 6 27.31 -5.83 -41.40
C LEU A 6 25.90 -6.25 -41.02
N ALA A 7 25.77 -7.21 -40.11
CA ALA A 7 24.54 -7.41 -39.36
C ALA A 7 24.43 -6.25 -38.36
N VAL A 8 23.54 -5.30 -38.64
CA VAL A 8 23.09 -4.32 -37.64
C VAL A 8 22.20 -5.09 -36.69
N ALA A 9 22.71 -5.40 -35.50
CA ALA A 9 21.91 -5.92 -34.41
C ALA A 9 21.01 -4.77 -33.93
N SER A 10 19.75 -4.80 -34.35
CA SER A 10 18.70 -3.94 -33.79
C SER A 10 18.48 -4.38 -32.35
N ILE A 11 19.06 -3.65 -31.39
CA ILE A 11 18.67 -3.75 -29.99
C ILE A 11 17.24 -3.21 -29.92
N LEU A 12 16.25 -4.11 -29.91
CA LEU A 12 14.92 -3.74 -29.43
C LEU A 12 15.08 -3.42 -27.94
N SER A 13 15.23 -2.13 -27.63
CA SER A 13 14.96 -1.62 -26.30
C SER A 13 13.54 -2.06 -25.92
N ALA A 14 13.42 -2.99 -24.98
CA ALA A 14 12.14 -3.25 -24.33
C ALA A 14 11.63 -1.89 -23.85
N ALA A 15 10.43 -1.50 -24.27
CA ALA A 15 9.81 -0.30 -23.75
C ALA A 15 9.55 -0.56 -22.27
N VAL A 16 10.40 -0.01 -21.40
CA VAL A 16 10.14 0.07 -19.96
C VAL A 16 8.79 0.76 -19.81
N ALA A 17 7.79 0.07 -19.25
CA ALA A 17 6.51 0.73 -19.03
C ALA A 17 6.68 1.68 -17.84
N ILE A 18 6.56 2.95 -18.17
CA ILE A 18 6.53 4.04 -17.22
C ILE A 18 5.07 4.45 -17.12
N GLU A 19 4.58 4.54 -15.90
CA GLU A 19 3.28 5.15 -15.64
C GLU A 19 3.48 6.62 -15.31
N THR A 20 2.75 7.51 -15.99
CA THR A 20 2.82 8.95 -15.71
C THR A 20 1.57 9.39 -14.97
N HIS A 21 1.75 9.86 -13.73
CA HIS A 21 0.67 10.34 -12.86
C HIS A 21 0.99 11.74 -12.36
N GLY A 22 0.07 12.70 -12.52
CA GLY A 22 0.30 14.08 -12.08
C GLY A 22 1.52 14.77 -12.69
N GLY A 23 2.01 14.28 -13.84
CA GLY A 23 3.23 14.77 -14.49
C GLY A 23 4.54 14.19 -13.94
N VAL A 24 4.46 13.17 -13.08
CA VAL A 24 5.61 12.42 -12.56
C VAL A 24 5.59 11.01 -13.15
N ASP A 25 6.77 10.55 -13.57
CA ASP A 25 6.97 9.21 -14.09
C ASP A 25 7.26 8.23 -12.95
N PHE A 26 6.64 7.05 -13.02
CA PHE A 26 6.77 5.96 -12.07
C PHE A 26 7.20 4.69 -12.78
N GLU A 27 8.11 3.96 -12.16
CA GLU A 27 8.56 2.64 -12.60
C GLU A 27 8.32 1.65 -11.47
N ILE A 28 7.54 0.62 -11.76
CA ILE A 28 7.12 -0.40 -10.80
C ILE A 28 7.90 -1.68 -11.06
N ARG A 29 8.36 -2.36 -10.00
CA ARG A 29 9.06 -3.65 -10.08
C ARG A 29 8.61 -4.58 -8.95
N TRP A 30 8.51 -5.88 -9.24
CA TRP A 30 8.27 -6.92 -8.21
C TRP A 30 9.54 -7.37 -7.48
N GLU A 31 10.72 -6.99 -7.98
CA GLU A 31 12.02 -7.31 -7.40
C GLU A 31 12.93 -6.08 -7.51
N ALA A 32 13.85 -5.89 -6.55
CA ALA A 32 14.74 -4.71 -6.50
C ALA A 32 15.51 -4.49 -7.83
N ASP A 33 16.10 -5.57 -8.34
CA ASP A 33 16.86 -5.60 -9.60
C ASP A 33 16.05 -6.21 -10.77
N GLY A 34 14.73 -6.35 -10.58
CA GLY A 34 13.82 -6.88 -11.59
C GLY A 34 13.61 -5.92 -12.76
N GLU A 35 13.13 -6.48 -13.87
CA GLU A 35 12.66 -5.65 -14.98
C GLU A 35 11.40 -4.86 -14.55
N PRO A 36 11.23 -3.63 -15.06
CA PRO A 36 10.01 -2.88 -14.83
C PRO A 36 8.76 -3.60 -15.35
N GLU A 37 7.67 -3.45 -14.62
CA GLU A 37 6.39 -4.02 -15.01
C GLU A 37 5.93 -3.45 -16.36
N PRO A 38 5.57 -4.30 -17.34
CA PRO A 38 5.23 -3.85 -18.68
C PRO A 38 3.82 -3.24 -18.78
N THR A 39 3.01 -3.40 -17.73
CA THR A 39 1.62 -2.96 -17.68
C THR A 39 1.41 -2.00 -16.53
N ALA A 40 0.66 -0.93 -16.79
CA ALA A 40 0.25 0.00 -15.75
C ALA A 40 -0.60 -0.72 -14.70
N ILE A 41 -0.18 -0.69 -13.44
CA ILE A 41 -0.83 -1.33 -12.29
C ILE A 41 -1.82 -0.37 -11.64
N LYS A 42 -1.40 0.88 -11.35
CA LYS A 42 -2.13 1.74 -10.41
C LYS A 42 -3.58 1.98 -10.85
N ASP A 43 -3.79 2.58 -12.02
CA ASP A 43 -5.13 3.04 -12.39
C ASP A 43 -6.10 1.88 -12.65
N HIS A 44 -5.60 0.76 -13.19
CA HIS A 44 -6.44 -0.41 -13.38
C HIS A 44 -6.92 -0.97 -12.03
N TYR A 45 -5.99 -1.20 -11.10
CA TYR A 45 -6.32 -1.73 -9.76
C TYR A 45 -7.25 -0.78 -9.01
N VAL A 46 -6.89 0.51 -8.94
CA VAL A 46 -7.67 1.55 -8.23
C VAL A 46 -9.10 1.66 -8.78
N ASN A 47 -9.30 1.58 -10.10
CA ASN A 47 -10.64 1.67 -10.65
C ASN A 47 -11.53 0.46 -10.28
N VAL A 48 -10.97 -0.75 -10.34
CA VAL A 48 -11.73 -1.96 -9.96
C VAL A 48 -12.00 -1.99 -8.46
N ALA A 49 -11.00 -1.67 -7.63
CA ALA A 49 -11.14 -1.58 -6.18
C ALA A 49 -12.18 -0.51 -5.79
N ALA A 50 -12.19 0.64 -6.48
CA ALA A 50 -13.19 1.68 -6.28
C ALA A 50 -14.60 1.21 -6.62
N GLU A 51 -14.78 0.50 -7.73
CA GLU A 51 -16.09 -0.01 -8.11
C GLU A 51 -16.67 -0.95 -7.04
N GLN A 52 -15.82 -1.84 -6.51
CA GLN A 52 -16.20 -2.78 -5.46
C GLN A 52 -16.49 -2.07 -4.13
N ALA A 53 -15.60 -1.17 -3.70
CA ALA A 53 -15.75 -0.41 -2.47
C ALA A 53 -16.99 0.50 -2.49
N ALA A 54 -17.26 1.16 -3.62
CA ALA A 54 -18.46 1.99 -3.81
C ALA A 54 -19.73 1.16 -3.78
N THR A 55 -19.77 0.08 -4.55
CA THR A 55 -20.91 -0.85 -4.57
C THR A 55 -21.22 -1.35 -3.16
N ARG A 56 -20.19 -1.77 -2.42
CA ARG A 56 -20.36 -2.26 -1.06
C ARG A 56 -20.83 -1.18 -0.10
N LEU A 57 -20.24 0.02 -0.16
CA LEU A 57 -20.63 1.12 0.71
C LEU A 57 -22.08 1.56 0.45
N HIS A 58 -22.51 1.67 -0.80
CA HIS A 58 -23.91 1.98 -1.16
C HIS A 58 -24.87 0.92 -0.61
N GLN A 59 -24.53 -0.37 -0.78
CA GLN A 59 -25.30 -1.47 -0.22
C GLN A 59 -25.44 -1.32 1.30
N ARG A 60 -24.36 -1.03 2.02
CA ARG A 60 -24.40 -0.89 3.48
C ARG A 60 -25.17 0.32 3.97
N ILE A 61 -25.10 1.44 3.26
CA ILE A 61 -25.94 2.62 3.54
C ILE A 61 -27.42 2.26 3.42
N ALA A 62 -27.80 1.57 2.33
CA ALA A 62 -29.18 1.15 2.09
C ALA A 62 -29.67 0.11 3.11
N GLU A 63 -28.91 -0.96 3.35
CA GLU A 63 -29.26 -2.03 4.30
C GLU A 63 -29.47 -1.53 5.73
N LYS A 64 -28.63 -0.58 6.17
CA LYS A 64 -28.72 0.01 7.51
C LYS A 64 -29.70 1.18 7.58
N ASN A 65 -30.33 1.56 6.47
CA ASN A 65 -31.16 2.76 6.35
C ASN A 65 -30.47 4.01 6.91
N TYR A 66 -29.16 4.13 6.69
CA TYR A 66 -28.34 5.20 7.26
C TYR A 66 -28.79 6.55 6.67
N GLN A 67 -29.18 7.47 7.55
CA GLN A 67 -29.58 8.82 7.15
C GLN A 67 -28.33 9.69 7.08
N THR A 68 -27.99 10.13 5.86
CA THR A 68 -26.87 11.03 5.59
C THR A 68 -27.36 12.23 4.79
N GLY A 69 -26.74 13.39 5.01
CA GLY A 69 -26.89 14.58 4.17
C GLY A 69 -25.98 14.52 2.93
N CYS A 70 -25.13 13.51 2.81
CA CYS A 70 -24.27 13.28 1.65
C CYS A 70 -25.05 12.85 0.44
N GLU A 71 -24.64 13.33 -0.74
CA GLU A 71 -25.17 12.85 -2.01
C GLU A 71 -24.65 11.42 -2.24
N VAL A 72 -25.57 10.46 -2.27
CA VAL A 72 -25.30 9.08 -2.64
C VAL A 72 -25.76 8.90 -4.08
N THR A 73 -24.82 8.77 -5.01
CA THR A 73 -25.08 8.56 -6.43
C THR A 73 -24.93 7.09 -6.79
N ASP A 74 -25.39 6.68 -7.97
CA ASP A 74 -25.12 5.32 -8.49
C ASP A 74 -23.72 5.21 -9.15
N GLN A 75 -22.89 6.27 -9.09
CA GLN A 75 -21.55 6.26 -9.68
C GLN A 75 -20.58 5.49 -8.79
N THR A 76 -19.77 4.65 -9.42
CA THR A 76 -18.84 3.74 -8.72
C THR A 76 -17.38 3.99 -9.06
N ASP A 77 -17.06 5.09 -9.74
CA ASP A 77 -15.68 5.49 -9.99
C ASP A 77 -14.98 6.00 -8.72
N ALA A 78 -13.65 6.04 -8.76
CA ALA A 78 -12.81 6.41 -7.61
C ALA A 78 -13.12 7.81 -7.07
N GLU A 79 -13.34 8.81 -7.92
CA GLU A 79 -13.57 10.19 -7.48
C GLU A 79 -14.94 10.33 -6.78
N SER A 80 -15.96 9.68 -7.33
CA SER A 80 -17.29 9.60 -6.71
C SER A 80 -17.23 8.91 -5.35
N LEU A 81 -16.50 7.79 -5.24
CA LEU A 81 -16.28 7.10 -3.98
C LEU A 81 -15.57 7.98 -2.95
N TYR A 82 -14.47 8.64 -3.32
CA TYR A 82 -13.73 9.49 -2.40
C TYR A 82 -14.58 10.66 -1.91
N THR A 83 -15.35 11.30 -2.81
CA THR A 83 -16.27 12.38 -2.45
C THR A 83 -17.32 11.93 -1.43
N LEU A 84 -17.94 10.76 -1.66
CA LEU A 84 -18.89 10.19 -0.71
C LEU A 84 -18.21 9.90 0.63
N LYS A 85 -17.02 9.28 0.61
CA LYS A 85 -16.29 8.94 1.82
C LYS A 85 -15.96 10.17 2.67
N GLU A 86 -15.44 11.22 2.05
CA GLU A 86 -15.11 12.47 2.72
C GLU A 86 -16.33 13.13 3.34
N CYS A 87 -17.45 13.16 2.61
CA CYS A 87 -18.68 13.72 3.15
C CYS A 87 -19.16 12.92 4.38
N LEU A 88 -19.16 11.59 4.32
CA LEU A 88 -19.56 10.74 5.43
C LEU A 88 -18.67 10.94 6.66
N VAL A 89 -17.35 11.03 6.48
CA VAL A 89 -16.39 11.32 7.56
C VAL A 89 -16.60 12.71 8.15
N ALA A 90 -16.92 13.71 7.32
CA ALA A 90 -17.21 15.06 7.78
C ALA A 90 -18.48 15.12 8.66
N GLU A 91 -19.49 14.28 8.40
CA GLU A 91 -20.65 14.13 9.27
C GLU A 91 -20.32 13.35 10.55
N ASN A 92 -19.58 12.25 10.42
CA ASN A 92 -19.17 11.40 11.53
C ASN A 92 -17.91 10.61 11.17
N LYS A 93 -16.79 10.95 11.83
CA LYS A 93 -15.48 10.30 11.59
C LYS A 93 -15.46 8.79 11.80
N ASP A 94 -16.39 8.26 12.61
CA ASP A 94 -16.47 6.84 12.96
C ASP A 94 -17.56 6.10 12.16
N VAL A 95 -18.17 6.76 11.17
CA VAL A 95 -19.30 6.23 10.39
C VAL A 95 -19.02 4.88 9.74
N PHE A 96 -17.81 4.67 9.22
CA PHE A 96 -17.49 3.43 8.52
C PHE A 96 -17.43 2.23 9.46
N PHE A 97 -17.02 2.41 10.73
CA PHE A 97 -17.08 1.32 11.71
C PHE A 97 -18.53 0.85 11.95
N THR A 98 -19.51 1.74 11.75
CA THR A 98 -20.93 1.40 11.85
C THR A 98 -21.46 0.80 10.55
N LEU A 99 -21.16 1.43 9.41
CA LEU A 99 -21.64 0.99 8.10
C LEU A 99 -21.05 -0.37 7.67
N LEU A 100 -19.78 -0.59 7.97
CA LEU A 100 -19.02 -1.77 7.54
C LEU A 100 -18.76 -2.75 8.70
N SER A 101 -19.49 -2.64 9.80
CA SER A 101 -19.27 -3.43 11.03
C SER A 101 -19.28 -4.95 10.81
N GLU A 102 -20.10 -5.42 9.88
CA GLU A 102 -20.21 -6.85 9.55
C GLU A 102 -19.06 -7.31 8.66
N ASP A 103 -18.64 -6.46 7.71
CA ASP A 103 -17.49 -6.72 6.85
C ASP A 103 -16.19 -6.78 7.66
N ILE A 104 -16.05 -5.88 8.64
CA ILE A 104 -14.92 -5.90 9.59
C ILE A 104 -14.86 -7.24 10.33
N LYS A 105 -15.99 -7.74 10.84
CA LYS A 105 -16.04 -9.02 11.54
C LYS A 105 -15.69 -10.19 10.62
N GLU A 106 -16.11 -10.15 9.36
CA GLU A 106 -15.75 -11.16 8.38
C GLU A 106 -14.25 -11.15 8.09
N GLY A 107 -13.67 -9.96 7.86
CA GLY A 107 -12.23 -9.82 7.63
C GLY A 107 -11.40 -10.24 8.85
N GLU A 108 -11.77 -9.81 10.05
CA GLU A 108 -11.13 -10.24 11.30
C GLU A 108 -11.15 -11.77 11.44
N ALA A 109 -12.32 -12.40 11.26
CA ALA A 109 -12.46 -13.86 11.35
C ALA A 109 -11.63 -14.59 10.27
N PHE A 110 -11.53 -14.03 9.06
CA PHE A 110 -10.69 -14.57 8.01
C PHE A 110 -9.21 -14.57 8.42
N TRP A 111 -8.69 -13.44 8.90
CA TRP A 111 -7.29 -13.32 9.28
C TRP A 111 -6.94 -14.10 10.55
N GLU A 112 -7.84 -14.17 11.52
CA GLU A 112 -7.68 -15.07 12.69
C GLU A 112 -7.57 -16.53 12.26
N LYS A 113 -8.38 -16.96 11.28
CA LYS A 113 -8.29 -18.30 10.71
C LYS A 113 -6.97 -18.52 9.99
N VAL A 114 -6.53 -17.59 9.15
CA VAL A 114 -5.23 -17.66 8.46
C VAL A 114 -4.10 -17.86 9.47
N VAL A 115 -4.07 -17.05 10.54
CA VAL A 115 -3.05 -17.15 11.58
C VAL A 115 -3.11 -18.50 12.32
N ALA A 116 -4.31 -18.94 12.72
CA ALA A 116 -4.48 -20.19 13.46
C ALA A 116 -4.14 -21.45 12.64
N GLU A 117 -4.34 -21.38 11.33
CA GLU A 117 -4.05 -22.44 10.36
C GLU A 117 -2.67 -22.27 9.70
N SER A 118 -1.81 -21.40 10.25
CA SER A 118 -0.46 -21.15 9.78
C SER A 118 0.62 -21.63 10.75
N THR A 119 1.80 -21.89 10.21
CA THR A 119 3.05 -21.93 11.00
C THR A 119 3.23 -20.68 11.87
N ALA A 120 3.67 -20.89 13.11
CA ALA A 120 4.01 -19.79 14.03
C ALA A 120 5.38 -19.16 13.70
N SER A 121 6.21 -19.81 12.86
CA SER A 121 7.53 -19.29 12.50
C SER A 121 7.43 -18.14 11.50
N ARG A 122 7.90 -16.95 11.87
CA ARG A 122 7.91 -15.78 10.98
C ARG A 122 8.87 -15.93 9.79
N ASP A 123 9.91 -16.74 9.91
CA ASP A 123 10.81 -17.07 8.79
C ASP A 123 10.09 -17.76 7.62
N GLN A 124 8.88 -18.28 7.85
CA GLN A 124 8.07 -18.95 6.82
C GLN A 124 6.92 -18.07 6.31
N TRP A 125 6.82 -16.84 6.79
CA TRP A 125 5.83 -15.89 6.30
C TRP A 125 6.17 -15.46 4.87
N ILE A 126 5.13 -15.21 4.10
CA ILE A 126 5.22 -14.85 2.68
C ILE A 126 4.91 -13.38 2.50
N SER A 127 5.69 -12.69 1.69
CA SER A 127 5.51 -11.26 1.42
C SER A 127 4.62 -11.02 0.21
N ALA A 128 3.67 -10.10 0.36
CA ALA A 128 3.31 -9.20 -0.71
C ALA A 128 4.33 -8.04 -0.71
N ARG A 129 5.02 -7.76 -1.81
CA ARG A 129 6.06 -6.72 -1.88
C ARG A 129 6.28 -6.17 -3.28
N GLY A 130 6.78 -4.93 -3.34
CA GLY A 130 7.32 -4.38 -4.57
C GLY A 130 8.13 -3.10 -4.36
N TRP A 131 8.64 -2.57 -5.47
CA TRP A 131 9.48 -1.38 -5.54
C TRP A 131 8.87 -0.39 -6.52
N VAL A 132 8.89 0.89 -6.15
CA VAL A 132 8.47 2.01 -7.00
C VAL A 132 9.62 3.01 -7.08
N ARG A 133 10.10 3.28 -8.29
CA ARG A 133 10.93 4.45 -8.56
C ARG A 133 10.06 5.59 -9.06
N ALA A 134 10.15 6.74 -8.42
CA ALA A 134 9.37 7.93 -8.73
C ALA A 134 10.29 9.09 -9.09
N TYR A 135 10.17 9.63 -10.30
CA TYR A 135 11.16 10.52 -10.91
C TYR A 135 10.84 12.01 -10.66
N PHE A 136 10.96 12.44 -9.40
CA PHE A 136 10.56 13.78 -8.94
C PHE A 136 11.51 14.94 -9.32
N ASN A 137 12.67 14.65 -9.92
CA ASN A 137 13.68 15.66 -10.29
C ASN A 137 14.03 16.63 -9.14
N GLY A 138 14.15 16.09 -7.92
CA GLY A 138 14.51 16.85 -6.72
C GLY A 138 13.38 17.64 -6.05
N SER A 139 12.15 17.57 -6.56
CA SER A 139 10.98 18.21 -5.91
C SER A 139 10.47 17.47 -4.66
N LEU A 140 10.93 16.24 -4.44
CA LEU A 140 10.70 15.45 -3.23
C LEU A 140 11.95 14.60 -2.96
N THR A 141 12.37 14.56 -1.70
CA THR A 141 13.51 13.74 -1.21
C THR A 141 13.02 12.65 -0.25
N ALA A 142 13.84 11.61 -0.05
CA ALA A 142 13.52 10.50 0.84
C ALA A 142 13.28 10.98 2.28
N THR A 143 14.08 11.95 2.73
CA THR A 143 13.90 12.57 4.05
C THR A 143 12.55 13.27 4.16
N GLN A 144 12.15 14.03 3.13
CA GLN A 144 10.87 14.72 3.12
C GLN A 144 9.69 13.73 3.09
N PHE A 145 9.76 12.70 2.26
CA PHE A 145 8.72 11.66 2.20
C PHE A 145 8.61 10.89 3.53
N ALA A 146 9.73 10.45 4.09
CA ALA A 146 9.76 9.75 5.37
C ALA A 146 9.22 10.63 6.50
N THR A 147 9.51 11.93 6.47
CA THR A 147 8.97 12.90 7.44
C THR A 147 7.47 13.08 7.25
N TRP A 148 7.01 13.30 6.02
CA TRP A 148 5.60 13.47 5.69
C TRP A 148 4.73 12.30 6.17
N MET A 149 5.19 11.06 5.99
CA MET A 149 4.51 9.83 6.45
C MET A 149 4.21 9.81 7.96
N THR A 150 4.86 10.69 8.74
CA THR A 150 4.64 10.82 10.20
C THR A 150 3.68 11.94 10.60
N THR A 151 3.17 12.70 9.63
CA THR A 151 2.36 13.91 9.86
C THR A 151 0.87 13.63 9.78
N GLU A 152 0.06 14.51 10.35
CA GLU A 152 -1.40 14.50 10.18
C GLU A 152 -1.83 14.67 8.71
N ALA A 153 -1.02 15.35 7.89
CA ALA A 153 -1.28 15.47 6.46
C ALA A 153 -1.27 14.10 5.76
N ALA A 154 -0.37 13.19 6.16
CA ALA A 154 -0.35 11.83 5.64
C ALA A 154 -1.55 10.99 6.09
N ASP A 155 -2.05 11.21 7.31
CA ASP A 155 -3.28 10.58 7.78
C ASP A 155 -4.51 11.11 7.01
N ASN A 156 -4.58 12.42 6.77
CA ASN A 156 -5.65 13.02 5.97
C ASN A 156 -5.62 12.57 4.50
N ALA A 157 -4.43 12.35 3.94
CA ALA A 157 -4.25 11.82 2.60
C ALA A 157 -4.67 10.34 2.47
N TYR A 158 -4.78 9.62 3.59
CA TYR A 158 -5.00 8.18 3.58
C TYR A 158 -6.33 7.78 2.95
N LEU A 159 -7.41 8.52 3.22
CA LEU A 159 -8.76 8.24 2.70
C LEU A 159 -8.83 8.29 1.16
N ARG A 160 -7.99 9.14 0.54
CA ARG A 160 -7.82 9.25 -0.92
C ARG A 160 -6.63 8.46 -1.46
N GLY A 161 -5.86 7.84 -0.57
CA GLY A 161 -4.67 7.07 -0.91
C GLY A 161 -5.00 5.79 -1.66
N ASN A 162 -6.11 5.15 -1.29
CA ASN A 162 -6.60 3.93 -1.91
C ASN A 162 -8.14 3.82 -1.72
N PRO A 163 -8.88 3.28 -2.70
CA PRO A 163 -10.33 3.08 -2.58
C PRO A 163 -10.77 2.22 -1.39
N GLU A 164 -9.89 1.39 -0.86
CA GLU A 164 -10.15 0.44 0.21
C GLU A 164 -9.74 1.00 1.59
N HIS A 165 -9.34 2.28 1.68
CA HIS A 165 -9.00 2.97 2.92
C HIS A 165 -10.18 3.73 3.49
N TYR A 166 -10.53 3.51 4.76
CA TYR A 166 -11.72 4.12 5.38
C TYR A 166 -11.38 4.99 6.58
N TYR A 167 -10.30 4.67 7.30
CA TYR A 167 -9.90 5.44 8.47
C TYR A 167 -8.41 5.27 8.74
N LYS A 168 -7.74 6.35 9.14
CA LYS A 168 -6.43 6.28 9.74
C LYS A 168 -6.26 7.34 10.82
N PHE A 169 -5.56 6.97 11.88
CA PHE A 169 -5.10 7.88 12.90
C PHE A 169 -3.75 7.41 13.44
N THR A 170 -2.75 8.29 13.45
CA THR A 170 -1.42 7.98 13.95
C THR A 170 -1.12 8.72 15.25
N GLU A 171 -0.84 7.95 16.30
CA GLU A 171 -0.34 8.42 17.59
C GLU A 171 1.20 8.44 17.59
N ASN A 172 1.78 9.59 17.91
CA ASN A 172 3.22 9.71 18.18
C ASN A 172 3.51 9.30 19.63
N LEU A 173 4.07 8.10 19.81
CA LEU A 173 4.45 7.58 21.14
C LEU A 173 5.83 8.11 21.58
N SER A 174 6.73 8.32 20.62
CA SER A 174 8.03 8.96 20.81
C SER A 174 8.54 9.56 19.49
N MET A 175 9.77 10.09 19.47
CA MET A 175 10.38 10.63 18.24
C MET A 175 10.57 9.57 17.13
N VAL A 176 10.65 8.29 17.48
CA VAL A 176 10.96 7.20 16.52
C VAL A 176 9.89 6.11 16.47
N GLN A 177 8.91 6.17 17.38
CA GLN A 177 7.87 5.16 17.52
C GLN A 177 6.50 5.78 17.32
N GLN A 178 5.73 5.15 16.45
CA GLN A 178 4.35 5.53 16.18
C GLN A 178 3.44 4.32 16.34
N ARG A 179 2.20 4.61 16.71
CA ARG A 179 1.09 3.69 16.63
C ARG A 179 0.11 4.21 15.61
N SER A 180 -0.17 3.42 14.57
CA SER A 180 -1.26 3.74 13.65
C SER A 180 -2.47 2.88 13.93
N HIS A 181 -3.66 3.49 13.89
CA HIS A 181 -4.97 2.85 13.89
C HIS A 181 -5.50 2.93 12.48
N LEU A 182 -5.87 1.80 11.89
CA LEU A 182 -6.25 1.74 10.49
C LEU A 182 -7.56 0.96 10.34
N PHE A 183 -8.38 1.45 9.43
CA PHE A 183 -9.44 0.67 8.80
C PHE A 183 -9.19 0.66 7.31
N GLU A 184 -8.75 -0.49 6.82
CA GLU A 184 -8.48 -0.75 5.40
C GLU A 184 -9.02 -2.12 4.99
N GLY A 185 -9.19 -2.33 3.70
CA GLY A 185 -9.38 -3.65 3.11
C GLY A 185 -8.45 -3.81 1.90
N TRP A 186 -8.38 -5.03 1.41
CA TRP A 186 -7.82 -5.40 0.11
C TRP A 186 -8.37 -6.75 -0.29
N GLY A 187 -8.24 -7.08 -1.57
CA GLY A 187 -8.78 -8.31 -2.14
C GLY A 187 -10.03 -8.05 -2.96
N GLY A 188 -10.36 -9.01 -3.83
CA GLY A 188 -11.55 -8.90 -4.68
C GLY A 188 -11.26 -8.47 -6.11
N VAL A 189 -10.10 -7.84 -6.38
CA VAL A 189 -9.70 -7.47 -7.74
C VAL A 189 -9.15 -8.68 -8.48
N LEU A 190 -8.18 -9.38 -7.90
CA LEU A 190 -7.59 -10.62 -8.39
C LEU A 190 -8.11 -11.83 -7.61
N SER A 191 -8.42 -11.64 -6.32
CA SER A 191 -8.93 -12.70 -5.46
C SER A 191 -10.45 -12.86 -5.52
N SER A 192 -10.91 -14.11 -5.53
CA SER A 192 -12.32 -14.45 -5.37
C SER A 192 -12.82 -14.45 -3.91
N PHE A 193 -11.94 -14.27 -2.92
CA PHE A 193 -12.36 -14.09 -1.52
C PHE A 193 -13.12 -12.78 -1.28
N GLY A 194 -13.06 -11.83 -2.22
CA GLY A 194 -13.55 -10.47 -2.02
C GLY A 194 -12.67 -9.66 -1.07
N SER A 195 -12.95 -8.36 -0.96
CA SER A 195 -12.19 -7.47 -0.08
C SER A 195 -12.33 -7.87 1.39
N LYS A 196 -11.20 -7.97 2.10
CA LYS A 196 -11.11 -8.30 3.53
C LYS A 196 -10.85 -7.05 4.34
N LEU A 197 -11.95 -6.39 4.68
CA LEU A 197 -12.01 -5.20 5.52
C LEU A 197 -11.62 -5.52 6.97
N VAL A 198 -10.66 -4.79 7.52
CA VAL A 198 -10.11 -5.02 8.86
C VAL A 198 -9.94 -3.73 9.65
N ASN A 199 -10.24 -3.79 10.94
CA ASN A 199 -9.89 -2.75 11.90
C ASN A 199 -8.69 -3.23 12.72
N PHE A 200 -7.55 -2.55 12.60
CA PHE A 200 -6.31 -3.03 13.21
C PHE A 200 -5.39 -1.88 13.61
N THR A 201 -4.33 -2.24 14.32
CA THR A 201 -3.29 -1.30 14.73
C THR A 201 -1.92 -1.75 14.26
N ILE A 202 -1.01 -0.80 14.11
CA ILE A 202 0.43 -1.04 13.97
C ILE A 202 1.09 -0.38 15.19
N PRO A 203 1.20 -1.08 16.34
CA PRO A 203 1.50 -0.45 17.62
C PRO A 203 2.95 0.05 17.76
N ASP A 204 3.87 -0.54 17.00
CA ASP A 204 5.30 -0.29 17.11
C ASP A 204 5.90 -0.07 15.72
N PHE A 205 5.38 0.89 14.97
CA PHE A 205 5.96 1.22 13.67
C PHE A 205 7.22 2.07 13.89
N GLN A 206 8.40 1.50 13.62
CA GLN A 206 9.71 2.11 13.93
C GLN A 206 10.84 1.45 13.13
N PRO A 207 12.06 2.02 13.11
CA PRO A 207 13.24 1.32 12.62
C PRO A 207 13.45 -0.01 13.36
N ARG A 208 13.78 -1.09 12.65
CA ARG A 208 13.92 -2.45 13.20
C ARG A 208 15.31 -3.02 13.06
N THR A 209 15.63 -3.94 13.96
CA THR A 209 16.78 -4.84 13.82
C THR A 209 16.28 -6.15 13.22
N PHE A 210 16.82 -6.49 12.05
CA PHE A 210 16.52 -7.75 11.37
C PHE A 210 17.49 -8.87 11.78
N GLY A 211 17.15 -10.11 11.43
CA GLY A 211 17.85 -11.31 11.89
C GLY A 211 17.47 -11.74 13.31
N THR A 212 16.23 -11.46 13.70
CA THR A 212 15.64 -11.89 14.98
C THR A 212 14.43 -12.80 14.70
N ASP A 213 13.96 -13.54 15.71
CA ASP A 213 12.76 -14.39 15.59
C ASP A 213 11.52 -13.59 15.14
N ASP A 214 11.45 -12.30 15.49
CA ASP A 214 10.34 -11.42 15.15
C ASP A 214 10.48 -10.74 13.77
N TYR A 215 11.72 -10.60 13.29
CA TYR A 215 12.10 -9.91 12.06
C TYR A 215 13.26 -10.68 11.41
N PRO A 216 12.97 -11.69 10.58
CA PRO A 216 13.95 -12.54 9.92
C PRO A 216 14.99 -11.79 9.07
N THR A 217 16.13 -12.43 8.77
CA THR A 217 17.22 -11.79 8.01
C THR A 217 16.83 -11.56 6.54
N GLU A 218 16.04 -12.46 5.97
CA GLU A 218 15.57 -12.38 4.59
C GLU A 218 14.58 -11.25 4.34
N TRP A 219 14.10 -10.58 5.39
CA TRP A 219 13.28 -9.36 5.28
C TRP A 219 14.12 -8.09 5.14
N VAL A 220 15.45 -8.19 5.31
CA VAL A 220 16.39 -7.08 5.09
C VAL A 220 16.34 -6.65 3.63
N ILE A 221 16.16 -5.36 3.41
CA ILE A 221 16.28 -4.73 2.09
C ILE A 221 17.66 -4.13 1.88
N ASP A 222 17.94 -3.64 0.66
CA ASP A 222 19.22 -3.01 0.30
C ASP A 222 19.67 -2.00 1.38
N PRO A 223 20.92 -2.10 1.89
CA PRO A 223 21.49 -1.15 2.83
C PRO A 223 21.36 0.33 2.44
N ALA A 224 21.19 0.64 1.15
CA ALA A 224 20.95 1.99 0.64
C ALA A 224 19.63 2.62 1.14
N PHE A 225 18.64 1.82 1.54
CA PHE A 225 17.43 2.30 2.23
C PHE A 225 17.73 2.80 3.65
N GLY A 226 18.87 2.40 4.21
CA GLY A 226 19.54 3.03 5.34
C GLY A 226 18.60 3.38 6.50
N ALA A 227 18.54 4.68 6.83
CA ALA A 227 17.84 5.23 7.99
C ALA A 227 16.33 5.42 7.80
N PHE A 228 15.79 5.26 6.59
CA PHE A 228 14.37 5.53 6.29
C PHE A 228 13.60 4.25 5.99
N GLN A 229 13.90 3.19 6.75
CA GLN A 229 13.15 1.94 6.76
C GLN A 229 12.46 1.75 8.12
N ARG A 230 11.21 1.30 8.10
CA ARG A 230 10.41 1.04 9.29
C ARG A 230 9.57 -0.20 9.09
N ALA A 231 9.42 -0.98 10.16
CA ALA A 231 8.53 -2.12 10.15
C ALA A 231 7.75 -2.25 11.47
N GLY A 232 6.54 -2.79 11.39
CA GLY A 232 5.65 -2.95 12.53
C GLY A 232 4.57 -4.01 12.29
N PRO A 233 4.16 -4.72 13.35
CA PRO A 233 3.15 -5.77 13.22
C PRO A 233 1.77 -5.17 12.95
N LYS A 234 1.04 -5.67 11.94
CA LYS A 234 -0.41 -5.47 11.80
C LYS A 234 -1.10 -6.35 12.85
N THR A 235 -1.85 -5.74 13.76
CA THR A 235 -2.44 -6.40 14.93
C THR A 235 -3.95 -6.12 15.01
N LEU A 236 -4.77 -7.17 14.93
CA LEU A 236 -6.22 -7.08 15.08
C LEU A 236 -6.59 -6.59 16.49
N LEU A 237 -7.85 -6.15 16.66
CA LEU A 237 -8.35 -5.75 17.99
C LEU A 237 -8.33 -6.89 19.02
N SER A 238 -8.35 -8.15 18.58
CA SER A 238 -8.19 -9.32 19.44
C SER A 238 -6.76 -9.50 19.99
N GLY A 239 -5.79 -8.72 19.49
CA GLY A 239 -4.37 -8.85 19.80
C GLY A 239 -3.61 -9.80 18.87
N THR A 240 -4.30 -10.43 17.91
CA THR A 240 -3.70 -11.32 16.93
C THR A 240 -2.83 -10.54 15.95
N THR A 241 -1.52 -10.85 15.89
CA THR A 241 -0.64 -10.36 14.82
C THR A 241 -0.85 -11.21 13.58
N TRP A 242 -1.24 -10.56 12.49
CA TRP A 242 -1.65 -11.23 11.26
C TRP A 242 -0.87 -10.75 10.04
N GLY A 243 -0.04 -9.73 10.20
CA GLY A 243 0.90 -9.30 9.18
C GLY A 243 2.02 -8.45 9.78
N VAL A 244 3.03 -8.11 8.98
CA VAL A 244 4.06 -7.12 9.32
C VAL A 244 4.24 -6.17 8.13
N LEU A 245 3.90 -4.90 8.32
CA LEU A 245 4.18 -3.86 7.34
C LEU A 245 5.67 -3.49 7.41
N HIS A 246 6.34 -3.41 6.26
CA HIS A 246 7.70 -2.94 6.10
C HIS A 246 7.75 -1.93 4.94
N ILE A 247 8.13 -0.69 5.21
CA ILE A 247 8.32 0.35 4.19
C ILE A 247 9.73 0.92 4.30
N GLY A 248 10.37 1.09 3.15
CA GLY A 248 11.66 1.78 3.02
C GLY A 248 11.62 2.83 1.92
N VAL A 249 12.33 3.95 2.11
CA VAL A 249 12.55 4.94 1.05
C VAL A 249 14.01 5.35 0.96
N ARG A 250 14.50 5.62 -0.26
CA ARG A 250 15.81 6.25 -0.50
C ARG A 250 15.76 7.20 -1.68
N ASP A 251 16.72 8.11 -1.73
CA ASP A 251 16.93 8.94 -2.91
C ASP A 251 17.63 8.10 -3.99
N ILE A 252 17.26 8.34 -5.25
CA ILE A 252 17.95 7.82 -6.44
C ILE A 252 18.51 8.97 -7.25
N THR A 253 19.72 8.78 -7.78
CA THR A 253 20.38 9.80 -8.62
C THR A 253 19.97 9.66 -10.09
N ALA A 254 20.16 10.72 -10.88
CA ALA A 254 19.96 10.68 -12.33
C ALA A 254 20.88 9.67 -13.03
N GLU A 255 22.09 9.47 -12.50
CA GLU A 255 23.03 8.47 -13.00
C GLU A 255 22.53 7.05 -12.77
N GLU A 256 22.04 6.78 -11.56
CA GLU A 256 21.49 5.47 -11.18
C GLU A 256 20.21 5.13 -11.95
N SER A 257 19.32 6.11 -12.16
CA SER A 257 18.07 5.90 -12.88
C SER A 257 18.23 5.90 -14.40
N GLY A 258 19.32 6.44 -14.94
CA GLY A 258 19.44 6.79 -16.35
C GLY A 258 18.40 7.84 -16.82
N ARG A 259 17.75 8.53 -15.88
CA ARG A 259 16.68 9.52 -16.10
C ARG A 259 16.93 10.76 -15.24
N THR A 260 15.93 11.25 -14.52
CA THR A 260 16.07 12.30 -13.50
C THR A 260 16.26 11.67 -12.13
N SER A 261 16.71 12.47 -11.17
CA SER A 261 16.74 12.05 -9.76
C SER A 261 15.32 11.86 -9.23
N GLY A 262 15.19 11.12 -8.14
CA GLY A 262 13.88 10.76 -7.61
C GLY A 262 13.99 9.99 -6.31
N LEU A 263 12.96 9.18 -6.05
CA LEU A 263 12.89 8.26 -4.93
C LEU A 263 12.82 6.82 -5.43
N GLU A 264 13.36 5.90 -4.66
CA GLU A 264 12.95 4.50 -4.70
C GLU A 264 12.27 4.17 -3.36
N ILE A 265 11.07 3.61 -3.45
CA ILE A 265 10.25 3.22 -2.31
C ILE A 265 10.02 1.72 -2.40
N TYR A 266 10.36 1.02 -1.32
CA TYR A 266 10.02 -0.37 -1.09
C TYR A 266 8.82 -0.44 -0.18
N GLY A 267 7.82 -1.22 -0.58
CA GLY A 267 6.68 -1.55 0.27
C GLY A 267 6.52 -3.06 0.33
N ALA A 268 6.32 -3.59 1.53
CA ALA A 268 5.98 -4.98 1.73
C ALA A 268 5.07 -5.18 2.93
N VAL A 269 4.23 -6.20 2.84
CA VAL A 269 3.55 -6.78 3.98
C VAL A 269 3.79 -8.29 4.01
N TRP A 270 4.31 -8.76 5.14
CA TRP A 270 4.57 -10.17 5.39
C TRP A 270 3.36 -10.79 6.08
N TYR A 271 2.88 -11.91 5.55
CA TYR A 271 1.72 -12.63 6.07
C TYR A 271 2.03 -14.09 6.39
N PRO A 272 1.30 -14.70 7.35
CA PRO A 272 1.33 -16.15 7.57
C PRO A 272 0.98 -16.92 6.28
N PRO A 273 1.60 -18.08 6.00
CA PRO A 273 1.46 -18.76 4.70
C PRO A 273 0.14 -19.53 4.49
N TRP A 274 -0.70 -19.69 5.51
CA TRP A 274 -1.94 -20.47 5.51
C TRP A 274 -1.75 -21.95 5.09
N ASP A 275 -0.68 -22.58 5.56
CA ASP A 275 -0.19 -23.88 5.10
C ASP A 275 -1.11 -25.07 5.43
N GLN A 276 -2.04 -24.91 6.38
CA GLN A 276 -3.01 -25.97 6.74
C GLN A 276 -4.36 -25.85 6.00
N SER A 277 -4.56 -24.83 5.16
CA SER A 277 -5.80 -24.71 4.37
C SER A 277 -5.83 -25.70 3.21
N SER A 278 -6.98 -25.83 2.54
CA SER A 278 -7.08 -26.60 1.28
C SER A 278 -6.19 -26.02 0.19
N GLU A 279 -5.77 -26.84 -0.78
CA GLU A 279 -4.99 -26.39 -1.95
C GLU A 279 -5.69 -25.27 -2.73
N GLU A 280 -7.03 -25.35 -2.84
CA GLU A 280 -7.86 -24.30 -3.45
C GLU A 280 -7.74 -22.98 -2.70
N ASN A 281 -7.87 -23.02 -1.37
CA ASN A 281 -7.73 -21.81 -0.54
C ASN A 281 -6.30 -21.27 -0.59
N GLN A 282 -5.27 -22.11 -0.64
CA GLN A 282 -3.88 -21.66 -0.77
C GLN A 282 -3.63 -20.99 -2.13
N ALA A 283 -4.24 -21.50 -3.21
CA ALA A 283 -4.15 -20.88 -4.53
C ALA A 283 -4.85 -19.53 -4.56
N GLU A 284 -6.04 -19.46 -3.98
CA GLU A 284 -6.82 -18.22 -3.88
C GLU A 284 -6.16 -17.19 -2.96
N TYR A 285 -5.54 -17.65 -1.87
CA TYR A 285 -4.77 -16.80 -0.96
C TYR A 285 -3.59 -16.14 -1.65
N LYS A 286 -2.93 -16.82 -2.60
CA LYS A 286 -1.89 -16.18 -3.42
C LYS A 286 -2.44 -15.05 -4.29
N ASN A 287 -3.69 -15.12 -4.74
CA ASN A 287 -4.32 -14.01 -5.45
C ASN A 287 -4.65 -12.87 -4.48
N LEU A 288 -5.09 -13.16 -3.26
CA LEU A 288 -5.30 -12.14 -2.22
C LEU A 288 -4.00 -11.39 -1.90
N LEU A 289 -2.87 -12.09 -1.84
CA LEU A 289 -1.56 -11.46 -1.64
C LEU A 289 -1.11 -10.64 -2.86
N LYS A 290 -1.49 -11.03 -4.07
CA LYS A 290 -1.28 -10.21 -5.27
C LYS A 290 -2.17 -8.97 -5.31
N ASP A 291 -3.36 -9.02 -4.71
CA ASP A 291 -4.16 -7.82 -4.49
C ASP A 291 -3.41 -6.86 -3.57
N GLU A 292 -2.83 -7.35 -2.47
CA GLU A 292 -1.98 -6.53 -1.58
C GLU A 292 -0.75 -5.98 -2.32
N ASP A 293 -0.08 -6.77 -3.16
CA ASP A 293 1.03 -6.33 -4.01
C ASP A 293 0.65 -5.08 -4.82
N HIS A 294 -0.49 -5.14 -5.51
CA HIS A 294 -1.00 -4.04 -6.32
C HIS A 294 -1.43 -2.85 -5.47
N GLN A 295 -2.10 -3.11 -4.34
CA GLN A 295 -2.53 -2.10 -3.41
C GLN A 295 -1.35 -1.29 -2.86
N VAL A 296 -0.35 -1.95 -2.26
CA VAL A 296 0.83 -1.29 -1.67
C VAL A 296 1.54 -0.39 -2.70
N LEU A 297 1.64 -0.83 -3.95
CA LEU A 297 2.28 -0.03 -5.00
C LEU A 297 1.41 1.16 -5.43
N SER A 298 0.10 0.95 -5.58
CA SER A 298 -0.84 2.03 -5.89
C SER A 298 -0.87 3.11 -4.80
N GLU A 299 -0.75 2.70 -3.54
CA GLU A 299 -0.64 3.58 -2.37
C GLU A 299 0.65 4.39 -2.42
N VAL A 300 1.79 3.74 -2.64
CA VAL A 300 3.10 4.41 -2.73
C VAL A 300 3.13 5.46 -3.83
N VAL A 301 2.56 5.17 -5.01
CA VAL A 301 2.43 6.16 -6.10
C VAL A 301 1.54 7.32 -5.66
N THR A 302 0.37 7.04 -5.09
CA THR A 302 -0.60 8.08 -4.67
C THR A 302 -0.05 8.95 -3.55
N TRP A 303 0.54 8.34 -2.52
CA TRP A 303 1.14 9.03 -1.38
C TRP A 303 2.37 9.82 -1.74
N SER A 304 3.22 9.34 -2.63
CA SER A 304 4.39 10.13 -3.06
C SER A 304 4.00 11.38 -3.84
N LEU A 305 2.95 11.32 -4.67
CA LEU A 305 2.37 12.50 -5.31
C LEU A 305 1.76 13.48 -4.30
N GLN A 306 1.05 12.97 -3.29
CA GLN A 306 0.47 13.82 -2.26
C GLN A 306 1.55 14.44 -1.38
N ALA A 307 2.56 13.67 -0.98
CA ALA A 307 3.72 14.16 -0.25
C ALA A 307 4.44 15.26 -1.03
N GLN A 308 4.67 15.11 -2.34
CA GLN A 308 5.26 16.15 -3.17
C GLN A 308 4.47 17.48 -3.07
N LYS A 309 3.13 17.41 -3.17
CA LYS A 309 2.25 18.59 -3.06
C LYS A 309 2.32 19.22 -1.67
N ASP A 310 2.25 18.40 -0.63
CA ASP A 310 2.24 18.84 0.77
C ASP A 310 3.59 19.41 1.20
N CYS A 311 4.69 18.80 0.77
CA CYS A 311 6.05 19.28 1.01
C CYS A 311 6.31 20.61 0.32
N ALA A 312 5.80 20.81 -0.90
CA ALA A 312 5.86 22.10 -1.59
C ALA A 312 5.11 23.22 -0.83
N GLN A 313 4.13 22.85 0.01
CA GLN A 313 3.40 23.76 0.90
C GLN A 313 4.04 23.88 2.29
N GLY A 314 5.16 23.20 2.54
CA GLY A 314 5.90 23.26 3.81
C GLY A 314 5.42 22.29 4.88
N LEU A 315 4.51 21.36 4.58
CA LEU A 315 3.93 20.41 5.53
C LEU A 315 4.88 19.25 5.91
N CYS A 316 6.03 19.14 5.25
CA CYS A 316 7.03 18.10 5.52
C CYS A 316 8.17 18.57 6.43
N ASN A 317 8.04 19.76 7.02
CA ASN A 317 8.98 20.25 8.02
C ASN A 317 8.39 19.99 9.41
N LEU A 318 8.89 18.96 10.10
CA LEU A 318 8.61 18.88 11.54
C LEU A 318 9.30 20.08 12.22
N PRO A 319 8.63 20.83 13.11
CA PRO A 319 9.34 21.77 13.96
C PRO A 319 10.39 20.98 14.76
N LEU A 320 11.65 21.40 14.63
CA LEU A 320 12.77 20.90 15.44
C LEU A 320 12.51 21.12 16.93
#